data_AF-A0A956D119-F1
#
_entry.id   AF-A0A956D119-F1
#
_cell.length_a   1.000
_cell.length_b   1.000
_cell.length_c   1.000
_cell.angle_alpha   90.00
_cell.angle_beta   90.00
_cell.angle_gamma   90.00
#
_symmetry.space_group_name_H-M   'P 1'
#
loop_
_entity.id
_entity.type
_entity.pdbx_description
1 polymer ?
#
loop_
_entity_poly.entity_id
_entity_poly.type
_entity_poly.pdbx_seq_one_letter_code
_entity_poly.pdbx_strand_id
1 'polypeptide(L)'
;MRAGLAAAALLAALVPLGASAQGEWTAAQRVALPLDGAPIDVGGMAASHEDTVRLRLSGSVSFNYDGSEIDALGRTVSGTRDVTAGPFVVLPPGSVVVESDPAVHRYVVDVPRTAVMEVRFNAMGLATQHLLTLSEARAQLVGAIEVEHLVPPPPPPSVPAQVVERAEGVPALAWAGGGAGLLFLAGLGFLFGRRRKDPIRALVRRAETARAAIGREVVALGPAFDPVAASSERLVEVVRQHAAHHASIEAALARTASMSSESAGARRMSLSAKRGEVRAKLESVVGRLEETATELAGRNADTARARGVDALVAELAMDLDAAVSAEEELAL
;
A
#
# COMPACT_ATOMS: atom_id res chain seq x y z
N MET A 1 1.50 2.13 70.37
CA MET A 1 2.80 2.84 70.49
C MET A 1 3.44 2.83 69.10
N ARG A 2 3.38 3.96 68.37
CA ARG A 2 4.49 4.91 68.10
C ARG A 2 5.60 4.27 67.24
N ALA A 3 5.65 4.58 65.94
CA ALA A 3 6.57 5.54 65.26
C ALA A 3 7.92 4.89 64.88
N GLY A 4 8.61 5.11 63.76
CA GLY A 4 8.53 6.08 62.65
C GLY A 4 9.36 5.55 61.45
N LEU A 5 9.09 6.00 60.21
CA LEU A 5 9.77 7.10 59.49
C LEU A 5 11.29 6.91 59.28
N ALA A 6 11.69 6.71 58.01
CA ALA A 6 12.64 7.59 57.30
C ALA A 6 12.78 7.15 55.83
N ALA A 7 12.26 7.99 54.93
CA ALA A 7 12.56 7.99 53.51
C ALA A 7 13.70 8.99 53.27
N ALA A 8 14.73 8.59 52.52
CA ALA A 8 15.77 9.48 52.02
C ALA A 8 15.63 9.58 50.50
N ALA A 9 15.20 10.77 50.05
CA ALA A 9 15.10 11.13 48.65
C ALA A 9 16.46 11.64 48.16
N LEU A 10 17.01 11.02 47.13
CA LEU A 10 18.13 11.58 46.37
C LEU A 10 17.56 12.33 45.16
N LEU A 11 17.54 13.66 45.26
CA LEU A 11 17.22 14.58 44.17
C LEU A 11 18.41 14.63 43.21
N ALA A 12 18.28 13.97 42.05
CA ALA A 12 19.13 14.24 40.90
C ALA A 12 18.53 15.44 40.14
N ALA A 13 19.28 16.55 40.12
CA ALA A 13 18.96 17.73 39.34
C ALA A 13 19.05 17.40 37.84
N LEU A 14 17.90 17.28 37.16
CA LEU A 14 17.83 17.41 35.71
C LEU A 14 17.76 18.90 35.38
N VAL A 15 18.89 19.42 34.90
CA VAL A 15 18.96 20.70 34.18
C VAL A 15 18.13 20.54 32.90
N PRO A 16 17.08 21.34 32.65
CA PRO A 16 16.49 21.40 31.32
C PRO A 16 17.51 22.09 30.41
N LEU A 17 18.20 21.31 29.59
CA LEU A 17 18.84 21.82 28.39
C LEU A 17 17.77 22.55 27.59
N GLY A 18 17.98 23.85 27.38
CA GLY A 18 17.03 24.73 26.71
C GLY A 18 16.59 24.12 25.39
N ALA A 19 15.30 23.83 25.29
CA ALA A 19 14.65 23.65 24.02
C ALA A 19 14.81 24.97 23.26
N SER A 20 15.77 25.00 22.33
CA SER A 20 15.78 26.01 21.28
C SER A 20 14.44 25.89 20.57
N ALA A 21 13.54 26.83 20.84
CA ALA A 21 12.31 27.03 20.10
C ALA A 21 12.67 27.46 18.67
N GLN A 22 13.10 26.50 17.85
CA GLN A 22 13.06 26.65 16.41
C GLN A 22 11.57 26.62 16.04
N GLY A 23 11.03 27.78 15.64
CA GLY A 23 9.65 27.85 15.20
C GLY A 23 9.40 26.86 14.06
N GLU A 24 8.21 26.28 14.05
CA GLU A 24 7.81 25.29 13.05
C GLU A 24 7.68 25.95 11.68
N TRP A 25 8.35 25.41 10.65
CA TRP A 25 8.22 25.87 9.27
C TRP A 25 6.80 25.62 8.77
N THR A 26 6.12 26.68 8.33
CA THR A 26 4.72 26.61 7.91
C THR A 26 4.60 26.51 6.39
N ALA A 27 3.61 25.75 5.92
CA ALA A 27 3.32 25.62 4.49
C ALA A 27 2.58 26.89 4.02
N ALA A 28 3.19 27.65 3.12
CA ALA A 28 2.60 28.88 2.57
C ALA A 28 1.70 28.61 1.36
N GLN A 29 2.08 27.64 0.54
CA GLN A 29 1.32 27.26 -0.66
C GLN A 29 1.46 25.76 -0.89
N ARG A 30 0.38 25.12 -1.32
CA ARG A 30 0.29 23.68 -1.59
C ARG A 30 -0.27 23.46 -2.99
N VAL A 31 0.37 22.60 -3.76
CA VAL A 31 -0.08 22.21 -5.10
C VAL A 31 0.07 20.70 -5.28
N ALA A 32 -0.94 20.03 -5.84
CA ALA A 32 -0.85 18.62 -6.19
C ALA A 32 -0.03 18.44 -7.47
N LEU A 33 0.94 17.54 -7.45
CA LEU A 33 1.81 17.24 -8.58
C LEU A 33 1.04 16.48 -9.66
N PRO A 34 0.98 16.95 -10.92
CA PRO A 34 0.31 16.25 -11.99
C PRO A 34 0.96 14.91 -12.28
N LEU A 35 0.17 13.83 -12.21
CA LEU A 35 0.64 12.47 -12.49
C LEU A 35 0.83 12.19 -13.99
N ASP A 36 0.30 13.08 -14.84
CA ASP A 36 0.58 13.11 -16.28
C ASP A 36 1.99 13.63 -16.62
N GLY A 37 2.77 13.99 -15.59
CA GLY A 37 4.15 14.47 -15.74
C GLY A 37 4.27 15.89 -16.25
N ALA A 38 3.17 16.65 -16.32
CA ALA A 38 3.24 18.09 -16.57
C ALA A 38 4.06 18.77 -15.46
N PRO A 39 5.05 19.61 -15.81
CA PRO A 39 5.88 20.26 -14.82
C PRO A 39 5.11 21.35 -14.07
N ILE A 40 5.37 21.47 -12.77
CA ILE A 40 5.04 22.65 -11.97
C ILE A 40 6.30 23.50 -11.86
N ASP A 41 6.21 24.77 -12.24
CA ASP A 41 7.25 25.74 -11.93
C ASP A 41 7.08 26.23 -10.49
N VAL A 42 8.02 25.87 -9.62
CA VAL A 42 8.02 26.32 -8.22
C VAL A 42 8.72 27.68 -8.05
N GLY A 43 9.36 28.21 -9.10
CA GLY A 43 10.04 29.50 -9.06
C GLY A 43 9.09 30.67 -8.76
N GLY A 44 7.82 30.55 -9.16
CA GLY A 44 6.78 31.54 -8.85
C GLY A 44 6.21 31.46 -7.43
N MET A 45 6.54 30.40 -6.66
CA MET A 45 6.06 30.21 -5.29
C MET A 45 6.95 30.90 -4.24
N ALA A 46 8.20 31.20 -4.61
CA ALA A 46 9.20 31.80 -3.72
C ALA A 46 9.21 33.32 -3.80
N ALA A 47 9.52 33.98 -2.68
CA ALA A 47 9.73 35.42 -2.66
C ALA A 47 10.99 35.78 -3.48
N SER A 48 10.96 36.93 -4.16
CA SER A 48 12.02 37.34 -5.11
C SER A 48 13.44 37.45 -4.54
N HIS A 49 13.64 37.34 -3.23
CA HIS A 49 14.92 37.57 -2.55
C HIS A 49 15.58 36.33 -1.94
N GLU A 50 14.99 35.14 -2.07
CA GLU A 50 15.60 33.90 -1.54
C GLU A 50 16.52 33.23 -2.57
N ASP A 51 17.70 32.78 -2.12
CA ASP A 51 18.70 32.05 -2.93
C ASP A 51 18.38 30.54 -3.04
N THR A 52 17.64 30.01 -2.07
CA THR A 52 17.21 28.61 -1.99
C THR A 52 15.76 28.54 -1.57
N VAL A 53 14.97 27.74 -2.26
CA VAL A 53 13.56 27.51 -1.97
C VAL A 53 13.41 26.19 -1.23
N ARG A 54 12.79 26.21 -0.05
CA ARG A 54 12.55 25.00 0.73
C ARG A 54 11.17 24.43 0.41
N LEU A 55 11.14 23.22 -0.11
CA LEU A 55 9.93 22.50 -0.47
C LEU A 55 9.69 21.31 0.46
N ARG A 56 8.43 21.00 0.75
CA ARG A 56 8.00 19.74 1.33
C ARG A 56 7.25 18.94 0.29
N LEU A 57 7.70 17.72 0.04
CA LEU A 57 6.99 16.72 -0.75
C LEU A 57 6.26 15.81 0.22
N SER A 58 4.95 15.66 0.05
CA SER A 58 4.14 14.80 0.92
C SER A 58 3.13 13.96 0.15
N GLY A 59 2.90 12.74 0.63
CA GLY A 59 1.91 11.83 0.07
C GLY A 59 2.51 10.75 -0.83
N SER A 60 1.64 9.87 -1.29
CA SER A 60 1.99 8.71 -2.08
C SER A 60 0.91 8.47 -3.15
N VAL A 61 1.30 7.73 -4.19
CA VAL A 61 0.41 7.21 -5.21
C VAL A 61 0.46 5.70 -5.19
N SER A 62 -0.70 5.06 -5.28
CA SER A 62 -0.81 3.62 -5.47
C SER A 62 -0.76 3.31 -6.96
N PHE A 63 0.04 2.32 -7.34
CA PHE A 63 0.10 1.79 -8.69
C PHE A 63 -0.68 0.48 -8.76
N ASN A 64 -1.87 0.52 -9.36
CA ASN A 64 -2.83 -0.58 -9.33
C ASN A 64 -2.34 -1.85 -10.04
N TYR A 65 -1.37 -1.71 -10.95
CA TYR A 65 -0.84 -2.83 -11.72
C TYR A 65 -0.20 -3.88 -10.82
N ASP A 66 0.69 -3.46 -9.92
CA ASP A 66 1.45 -4.31 -9.01
C ASP A 66 1.11 -4.11 -7.53
N GLY A 67 0.20 -3.19 -7.22
CA GLY A 67 -0.22 -2.84 -5.86
C GLY A 67 0.85 -2.09 -5.06
N SER A 68 1.86 -1.54 -5.73
CA SER A 68 2.93 -0.81 -5.07
C SER A 68 2.50 0.60 -4.66
N GLU A 69 3.08 1.08 -3.58
CA GLU A 69 2.93 2.44 -3.11
C GLU A 69 4.18 3.23 -3.47
N ILE A 70 4.01 4.33 -4.17
CA ILE A 70 5.09 5.13 -4.75
C ILE A 70 5.05 6.50 -4.09
N ASP A 71 6.20 6.94 -3.60
CA ASP A 71 6.38 8.32 -3.13
C ASP A 71 7.48 9.02 -3.93
N ALA A 72 7.86 10.22 -3.49
CA ALA A 72 8.82 11.04 -4.22
C ALA A 72 10.15 10.33 -4.53
N LEU A 73 10.64 9.51 -3.59
CA LEU A 73 11.99 8.94 -3.65
C LEU A 73 12.03 7.44 -3.95
N GLY A 74 10.94 6.70 -3.73
CA GLY A 74 10.96 5.26 -3.90
C GLY A 74 9.61 4.61 -3.99
N ARG A 75 9.65 3.29 -4.18
CA ARG A 75 8.49 2.42 -4.32
C ARG A 75 8.47 1.43 -3.16
N THR A 76 7.30 1.09 -2.67
CA THR A 76 7.09 0.12 -1.60
C THR A 76 6.18 -0.98 -2.11
N VAL A 77 6.69 -2.21 -2.13
CA VAL A 77 5.95 -3.41 -2.57
C VAL A 77 5.89 -4.38 -1.41
N SER A 78 4.68 -4.77 -0.99
CA SER A 78 4.49 -5.71 0.13
C SER A 78 5.24 -5.29 1.41
N GLY A 79 5.35 -3.98 1.66
CA GLY A 79 6.06 -3.42 2.82
C GLY A 79 7.59 -3.36 2.69
N THR A 80 8.16 -3.82 1.57
CA THR A 80 9.58 -3.67 1.26
C THR A 80 9.78 -2.44 0.40
N ARG A 81 10.62 -1.52 0.88
CA ARG A 81 10.94 -0.28 0.17
C ARG A 81 12.11 -0.50 -0.79
N ASP A 82 11.90 -0.16 -2.05
CA ASP A 82 12.89 -0.11 -3.12
C ASP A 82 13.10 1.34 -3.55
N VAL A 83 14.23 1.90 -3.14
CA VAL A 83 14.65 3.26 -3.53
C VAL A 83 15.37 3.29 -4.88
N THR A 84 15.81 2.14 -5.39
CA THR A 84 16.51 2.05 -6.69
C THR A 84 15.57 2.15 -7.88
N ALA A 85 14.28 1.89 -7.65
CA ALA A 85 13.22 2.10 -8.63
C ALA A 85 12.91 3.60 -8.86
N GLY A 86 13.30 4.48 -7.93
CA GLY A 86 13.12 5.93 -8.00
C GLY A 86 14.36 6.67 -8.53
N PRO A 87 14.33 8.02 -8.55
CA PRO A 87 13.27 8.90 -8.02
C PRO A 87 12.08 9.03 -8.97
N PHE A 88 10.87 9.10 -8.39
CA PHE A 88 9.62 9.29 -9.14
C PHE A 88 9.20 10.76 -9.22
N VAL A 89 9.77 11.62 -8.38
CA VAL A 89 9.67 13.07 -8.52
C VAL A 89 11.02 13.60 -9.00
N VAL A 90 11.02 14.21 -10.18
CA VAL A 90 12.20 14.86 -10.74
C VAL A 90 12.26 16.28 -10.19
N LEU A 91 13.35 16.57 -9.52
CA LEU A 91 13.63 17.86 -8.89
C LEU A 91 14.60 18.68 -9.75
N PRO A 92 14.63 20.01 -9.60
CA PRO A 92 15.59 20.86 -10.27
C PRO A 92 17.04 20.45 -9.95
N PRO A 93 18.00 20.64 -10.87
CA PRO A 93 19.40 20.32 -10.63
C PRO A 93 19.97 21.03 -9.40
N GLY A 94 20.79 20.32 -8.62
CA GLY A 94 21.39 20.85 -7.39
C GLY A 94 20.47 20.82 -6.16
N SER A 95 19.25 20.29 -6.28
CA SER A 95 18.36 20.07 -5.12
C SER A 95 18.96 19.07 -4.14
N VAL A 96 18.79 19.32 -2.84
CA VAL A 96 19.30 18.47 -1.76
C VAL A 96 18.16 18.12 -0.80
N VAL A 97 18.00 16.83 -0.50
CA VAL A 97 17.05 16.37 0.52
C VAL A 97 17.64 16.65 1.90
N VAL A 98 16.96 17.50 2.68
CA VAL A 98 17.38 17.94 4.02
C VAL A 98 16.77 17.03 5.10
N GLU A 99 15.52 16.61 4.90
CA GLU A 99 14.80 15.75 5.83
C GLU A 99 14.04 14.67 5.04
N SER A 100 14.02 13.45 5.57
CA SER A 100 13.34 12.32 4.96
C SER A 100 12.65 11.49 6.03
N ASP A 101 11.32 11.37 5.92
CA ASP A 101 10.51 10.42 6.67
C ASP A 101 9.71 9.53 5.70
N PRO A 102 10.29 8.40 5.29
CA PRO A 102 9.65 7.43 4.41
C PRO A 102 8.38 6.80 4.98
N ALA A 103 8.21 6.78 6.31
CA ALA A 103 7.09 6.10 6.95
C ALA A 103 5.76 6.85 6.79
N VAL A 104 5.84 8.17 6.59
CA VAL A 104 4.69 9.05 6.33
C VAL A 104 4.78 9.73 4.97
N HIS A 105 5.68 9.26 4.10
CA HIS A 105 5.93 9.77 2.75
C HIS A 105 6.20 11.29 2.73
N ARG A 106 7.06 11.76 3.62
CA ARG A 106 7.40 13.19 3.76
C ARG A 106 8.88 13.43 3.50
N TYR A 107 9.18 14.42 2.66
CA TYR A 107 10.55 14.80 2.33
C TYR A 107 10.66 16.33 2.31
N VAL A 108 11.69 16.89 2.93
CA VAL A 108 12.02 18.31 2.83
C VAL A 108 13.24 18.46 1.95
N VAL A 109 13.14 19.31 0.93
CA VAL A 109 14.15 19.50 -0.11
C VAL A 109 14.49 20.98 -0.22
N ASP A 110 15.77 21.29 -0.20
CA ASP A 110 16.28 22.61 -0.55
C ASP A 110 16.59 22.63 -2.04
N VAL A 111 15.94 23.52 -2.77
CA VAL A 111 16.09 23.69 -4.21
C VAL A 111 16.85 24.99 -4.48
N PRO A 112 18.05 24.94 -5.10
CA PRO A 112 18.78 26.15 -5.43
C PRO A 112 18.01 26.93 -6.49
N ARG A 113 18.03 28.25 -6.38
CA ARG A 113 17.34 29.10 -7.34
C ARG A 113 18.06 29.11 -8.68
N THR A 114 17.34 28.74 -9.73
CA THR A 114 17.82 28.67 -11.11
C THR A 114 16.82 29.33 -12.04
N ALA A 115 17.19 29.52 -13.32
CA ALA A 115 16.28 30.07 -14.33
C ALA A 115 15.06 29.16 -14.60
N VAL A 116 15.17 27.86 -14.29
CA VAL A 116 14.11 26.86 -14.47
C VAL A 116 14.04 26.01 -13.22
N MET A 117 12.91 26.05 -12.51
CA MET A 117 12.68 25.34 -11.26
C MET A 117 11.48 24.39 -11.38
N GLU A 118 11.55 23.47 -12.35
CA GLU A 118 10.47 22.53 -12.61
C GLU A 118 10.52 21.31 -11.69
N VAL A 119 9.38 21.00 -11.08
CA VAL A 119 9.13 19.74 -10.37
C VAL A 119 8.10 18.95 -11.16
N ARG A 120 8.37 17.68 -11.45
CA ARG A 120 7.44 16.81 -12.21
C ARG A 120 7.44 15.37 -11.74
N PHE A 121 6.32 14.69 -11.92
CA PHE A 121 6.22 13.26 -11.71
C PHE A 121 6.78 12.49 -12.93
N ASN A 122 7.57 11.44 -12.67
CA ASN A 122 8.20 10.61 -13.68
C ASN A 122 7.68 9.17 -13.61
N ALA A 123 6.66 8.87 -14.41
CA ALA A 123 6.11 7.53 -14.56
C ALA A 123 6.92 6.62 -15.51
N MET A 124 7.98 7.12 -16.16
CA MET A 124 8.72 6.36 -17.18
C MET A 124 9.35 5.09 -16.60
N GLY A 125 9.93 5.18 -15.39
CA GLY A 125 10.52 4.02 -14.72
C GLY A 125 9.51 2.89 -14.51
N LEU A 126 8.27 3.23 -14.16
CA LEU A 126 7.17 2.26 -14.01
C LEU A 126 6.78 1.63 -15.34
N ALA A 127 6.64 2.46 -16.37
CA ALA A 127 6.29 2.00 -17.72
C ALA A 127 7.34 1.03 -18.26
N THR A 128 8.62 1.38 -18.19
CA THR A 128 9.73 0.53 -18.65
C THR A 128 9.82 -0.77 -17.86
N GLN A 129 9.70 -0.71 -16.52
CA GLN A 129 9.82 -1.89 -15.68
C GLN A 129 8.72 -2.93 -15.93
N HIS A 130 7.50 -2.47 -16.24
CA HIS A 130 6.33 -3.33 -16.43
C HIS A 130 5.96 -3.54 -17.90
N LEU A 131 6.79 -3.06 -18.84
CA LEU A 131 6.55 -3.12 -20.29
C LEU A 131 5.18 -2.54 -20.68
N LEU A 132 4.77 -1.46 -20.02
CA LEU A 132 3.55 -0.72 -20.31
C LEU A 132 3.85 0.50 -21.17
N THR A 133 2.86 0.98 -21.90
CA THR A 133 2.92 2.34 -22.44
C THR A 133 2.87 3.36 -21.30
N LEU A 134 3.43 4.55 -21.52
CA LEU A 134 3.42 5.62 -20.51
C LEU A 134 1.98 6.04 -20.13
N SER A 135 1.06 6.02 -21.09
CA SER A 135 -0.36 6.30 -20.86
C SER A 135 -1.03 5.25 -19.98
N GLU A 136 -0.74 3.96 -20.20
CA GLU A 136 -1.27 2.88 -19.36
C GLU A 136 -0.72 2.97 -17.95
N ALA A 137 0.61 3.18 -17.79
CA ALA A 137 1.21 3.34 -16.47
C ALA A 137 0.54 4.48 -15.68
N ARG A 138 0.28 5.62 -16.33
CA ARG A 138 -0.41 6.77 -15.72
C ARG A 138 -1.85 6.47 -15.33
N ALA A 139 -2.60 5.77 -16.19
CA ALA A 139 -3.99 5.42 -15.93
C ALA A 139 -4.17 4.50 -14.72
N GLN A 140 -3.10 3.79 -14.32
CA GLN A 140 -3.10 2.89 -13.16
C GLN A 140 -2.69 3.59 -11.85
N LEU A 141 -2.31 4.87 -11.88
CA LEU A 141 -1.91 5.62 -10.69
C LEU A 141 -3.14 6.24 -10.00
N VAL A 142 -3.22 6.06 -8.68
CA VAL A 142 -4.28 6.63 -7.85
C VAL A 142 -3.66 7.26 -6.60
N GLY A 143 -4.03 8.50 -6.30
CA GLY A 143 -3.50 9.25 -5.16
C GLY A 143 -2.93 10.60 -5.58
N ALA A 144 -2.13 11.21 -4.72
CA ALA A 144 -1.48 12.47 -5.01
C ALA A 144 -0.18 12.61 -4.22
N ILE A 145 0.81 13.24 -4.86
CA ILE A 145 1.98 13.80 -4.19
C ILE A 145 1.79 15.32 -4.19
N GLU A 146 1.79 15.92 -3.00
CA GLU A 146 1.67 17.36 -2.81
C GLU A 146 3.05 17.99 -2.69
N VAL A 147 3.22 19.15 -3.31
CA VAL A 147 4.39 20.02 -3.18
C VAL A 147 3.96 21.24 -2.36
N GLU A 148 4.58 21.43 -1.21
CA GLU A 148 4.36 22.60 -0.35
C GLU A 148 5.59 23.48 -0.32
N HIS A 149 5.42 24.80 -0.45
CA HIS A 149 6.47 25.77 -0.18
C HIS A 149 6.51 26.07 1.33
N LEU A 150 7.68 25.91 1.95
CA LEU A 150 7.87 26.17 3.38
C LEU A 150 8.46 27.57 3.60
N VAL A 151 7.78 28.37 4.42
CA VAL A 151 8.26 29.70 4.82
C VAL A 151 8.79 29.62 6.25
N PRO A 152 9.93 30.25 6.55
CA PRO A 152 10.47 30.27 7.91
C PRO A 152 9.48 30.97 8.85
N PRO A 153 9.42 30.56 10.13
CA PRO A 153 8.58 31.24 11.11
C PRO A 153 8.96 32.73 11.18
N PRO A 154 7.98 33.64 11.26
CA PRO A 154 8.28 35.06 11.47
C PRO A 154 9.08 35.22 12.78
N PRO A 155 10.06 36.14 12.83
CA PRO A 155 10.82 36.37 14.05
C PRO A 155 9.87 36.71 15.19
N PRO A 156 10.08 36.14 16.40
CA PRO A 156 9.14 36.30 17.49
C PRO A 156 8.95 37.79 17.82
N PRO A 157 7.71 38.28 17.98
CA PRO A 157 7.49 39.61 18.53
C PRO A 157 8.05 39.65 19.95
N SER A 158 8.89 40.65 20.25
CA SER A 158 9.41 40.89 21.59
C SER A 158 8.28 41.34 22.53
N VAL A 159 7.70 40.42 23.29
CA VAL A 159 6.64 40.69 24.26
C VAL A 159 7.11 40.27 25.67
N PRO A 160 6.99 41.14 26.70
CA PRO A 160 7.44 40.86 28.05
C PRO A 160 6.59 39.77 28.73
N ALA A 161 7.26 38.97 29.57
CA ALA A 161 6.69 37.88 30.33
C ALA A 161 5.58 38.36 31.30
N GLN A 162 4.39 37.77 31.18
CA GLN A 162 3.41 37.77 32.26
C GLN A 162 3.39 36.40 32.93
N VAL A 163 3.73 36.41 34.21
CA VAL A 163 3.50 35.33 35.17
C VAL A 163 2.01 35.30 35.48
N VAL A 164 1.36 34.15 35.27
CA VAL A 164 -0.01 33.91 35.78
C VAL A 164 0.04 32.78 36.80
N GLU A 165 -0.50 33.12 37.96
CA GLU A 165 -0.51 32.40 39.21
C GLU A 165 -1.56 31.29 39.26
N ARG A 166 -1.32 30.35 40.17
CA ARG A 166 -2.05 29.12 40.48
C ARG A 166 -3.38 29.41 41.18
N ALA A 167 -4.42 28.59 40.96
CA ALA A 167 -5.53 28.46 41.89
C ALA A 167 -6.00 26.99 42.01
N GLU A 168 -6.05 26.52 43.26
CA GLU A 168 -6.59 25.24 43.71
C GLU A 168 -8.12 25.26 43.78
N GLY A 169 -8.75 24.08 43.70
CA GLY A 169 -10.14 23.89 44.14
C GLY A 169 -10.81 22.62 43.61
N VAL A 170 -10.96 21.62 44.48
CA VAL A 170 -11.84 20.43 44.30
C VAL A 170 -13.11 20.67 45.15
N PRO A 171 -14.29 20.10 44.83
CA PRO A 171 -14.66 18.82 45.46
C PRO A 171 -15.49 17.86 44.59
N ALA A 172 -15.56 16.63 45.12
CA ALA A 172 -16.19 15.43 44.58
C ALA A 172 -17.73 15.46 44.53
N LEU A 173 -18.31 14.65 43.64
CA LEU A 173 -19.70 14.21 43.77
C LEU A 173 -19.90 12.78 43.25
N ALA A 174 -20.70 12.06 44.03
CA ALA A 174 -20.90 10.62 44.05
C ALA A 174 -21.69 10.07 42.86
N TRP A 175 -21.29 8.90 42.37
CA TRP A 175 -22.20 7.94 41.72
C TRP A 175 -21.99 6.57 42.35
N ALA A 176 -23.00 6.16 43.11
CA ALA A 176 -23.14 4.88 43.77
C ALA A 176 -24.26 4.10 43.11
N GLY A 177 -24.06 2.78 42.94
CA GLY A 177 -25.07 1.80 42.54
C GLY A 177 -25.31 1.74 41.03
N GLY A 178 -25.43 0.58 40.38
CA GLY A 178 -25.55 -0.80 40.86
C GLY A 178 -26.03 -1.62 39.65
N GLY A 179 -25.66 -2.89 39.55
CA GLY A 179 -26.13 -3.73 38.45
C GLY A 179 -25.38 -5.04 38.29
N ALA A 180 -25.41 -5.87 39.33
CA ALA A 180 -25.05 -7.28 39.23
C ALA A 180 -26.05 -8.00 38.32
N GLY A 181 -25.54 -8.74 37.32
CA GLY A 181 -26.40 -9.54 36.44
C GLY A 181 -25.67 -10.22 35.29
N LEU A 182 -24.57 -10.93 35.54
CA LEU A 182 -23.82 -11.61 34.48
C LEU A 182 -23.12 -12.90 34.96
N LEU A 183 -23.88 -13.92 35.40
CA LEU A 183 -23.26 -15.22 35.72
C LEU A 183 -24.08 -16.48 35.36
N PHE A 184 -24.93 -16.48 34.32
CA PHE A 184 -25.61 -17.74 33.94
C PHE A 184 -25.75 -18.09 32.45
N LEU A 185 -25.07 -17.39 31.52
CA LEU A 185 -25.09 -17.74 30.09
C LEU A 185 -23.70 -17.86 29.44
N ALA A 186 -22.68 -18.26 30.21
CA ALA A 186 -21.32 -18.50 29.69
C ALA A 186 -20.96 -19.99 29.53
N GLY A 187 -21.82 -20.92 29.96
CA GLY A 187 -21.45 -22.33 30.11
C GLY A 187 -21.73 -23.27 28.92
N LEU A 188 -22.65 -22.95 28.02
CA LEU A 188 -23.13 -23.93 27.01
C LEU A 188 -22.73 -23.65 25.54
N GLY A 189 -22.08 -22.52 25.25
CA GLY A 189 -21.61 -22.17 23.89
C GLY A 189 -20.18 -22.59 23.56
N PHE A 190 -19.43 -23.12 24.53
CA PHE A 190 -17.99 -23.37 24.38
C PHE A 190 -17.65 -24.68 23.64
N LEU A 191 -18.58 -25.63 23.57
CA LEU A 191 -18.32 -26.95 22.97
C LEU A 191 -18.73 -27.09 21.49
N PHE A 192 -19.53 -26.17 20.94
CA PHE A 192 -19.89 -26.17 19.50
C PHE A 192 -19.25 -25.04 18.67
N GLY A 193 -18.52 -24.10 19.29
CA GLY A 193 -17.91 -22.94 18.60
C GLY A 193 -16.58 -23.21 17.88
N ARG A 194 -15.99 -24.41 17.98
CA ARG A 194 -14.58 -24.67 17.62
C ARG A 194 -14.35 -25.26 16.21
N ARG A 195 -15.20 -24.90 15.26
CA ARG A 195 -14.97 -25.12 13.81
C ARG A 195 -15.40 -23.91 12.96
N ARG A 196 -15.15 -22.69 13.42
CA ARG A 196 -15.17 -21.54 12.50
C ARG A 196 -14.07 -21.77 11.47
N LYS A 197 -14.48 -22.12 10.23
CA LYS A 197 -13.59 -22.26 9.08
C LYS A 197 -12.80 -20.95 8.98
N ASP A 198 -11.49 -21.04 9.12
CA ASP A 198 -10.59 -19.90 8.98
C ASP A 198 -10.71 -19.38 7.53
N PRO A 199 -11.34 -18.21 7.30
CA PRO A 199 -11.63 -17.72 5.96
C PRO A 199 -10.34 -17.45 5.17
N ILE A 200 -9.25 -17.07 5.86
CA ILE A 200 -7.96 -16.81 5.22
C ILE A 200 -7.36 -18.11 4.68
N ARG A 201 -7.44 -19.21 5.43
CA ARG A 201 -7.01 -20.53 4.92
C ARG A 201 -7.80 -20.97 3.71
N ALA A 202 -9.09 -20.64 3.64
CA ALA A 202 -9.91 -20.94 2.47
C ALA A 202 -9.45 -20.15 1.24
N LEU A 203 -9.12 -18.86 1.40
CA LEU A 203 -8.57 -18.02 0.32
C LEU A 203 -7.20 -18.54 -0.17
N VAL A 204 -6.29 -18.90 0.73
CA VAL A 204 -4.99 -19.48 0.36
C VAL A 204 -5.19 -20.77 -0.44
N ARG A 205 -6.08 -21.67 0.00
CA ARG A 205 -6.39 -22.91 -0.74
C ARG A 205 -6.99 -22.66 -2.13
N ARG A 206 -7.83 -21.63 -2.27
CA ARG A 206 -8.38 -21.21 -3.57
C ARG A 206 -7.28 -20.70 -4.49
N ALA A 207 -6.38 -19.87 -3.99
CA ALA A 207 -5.22 -19.38 -4.74
C ALA A 207 -4.34 -20.53 -5.27
N GLU A 208 -4.02 -21.51 -4.41
CA GLU A 208 -3.24 -22.69 -4.81
C GLU A 208 -3.97 -23.54 -5.85
N THR A 209 -5.28 -23.73 -5.69
CA THR A 209 -6.12 -24.43 -6.68
C THR A 209 -6.12 -23.71 -8.02
N ALA A 210 -6.28 -22.38 -8.02
CA ALA A 210 -6.26 -21.56 -9.22
C ALA A 210 -4.89 -21.60 -9.90
N ARG A 211 -3.78 -21.50 -9.16
CA ARG A 211 -2.42 -21.66 -9.69
C ARG A 211 -2.20 -23.05 -10.29
N ALA A 212 -2.70 -24.10 -9.65
CA ALA A 212 -2.62 -25.45 -10.20
C ALA A 212 -3.43 -25.60 -11.50
N ALA A 213 -4.58 -24.90 -11.62
CA ALA A 213 -5.34 -24.84 -12.86
C ALA A 213 -4.58 -24.10 -13.97
N ILE A 214 -4.06 -22.91 -13.68
CA ILE A 214 -3.21 -22.14 -14.60
C ILE A 214 -2.06 -23.01 -15.12
N GLY A 215 -1.33 -23.70 -14.23
CA GLY A 215 -0.23 -24.57 -14.64
C GLY A 215 -0.63 -25.69 -15.61
N ARG A 216 -1.81 -26.29 -15.43
CA ARG A 216 -2.33 -27.30 -16.36
C ARG A 216 -2.66 -26.70 -17.73
N GLU A 217 -3.33 -25.55 -17.76
CA GLU A 217 -3.70 -24.89 -19.02
C GLU A 217 -2.47 -24.36 -19.77
N VAL A 218 -1.47 -23.81 -19.06
CA VAL A 218 -0.21 -23.35 -19.66
C VAL A 218 0.53 -24.52 -20.34
N VAL A 219 0.60 -25.69 -19.70
CA VAL A 219 1.21 -26.89 -20.30
C VAL A 219 0.48 -27.32 -21.58
N ALA A 220 -0.86 -27.22 -21.60
CA ALA A 220 -1.67 -27.57 -22.78
C ALA A 220 -1.54 -26.56 -23.93
N LEU A 221 -1.38 -25.27 -23.61
CA LEU A 221 -1.24 -24.18 -24.57
C LEU A 221 0.20 -24.02 -25.10
N GLY A 222 1.19 -24.42 -24.31
CA GLY A 222 2.61 -24.46 -24.69
C GLY A 222 3.46 -23.30 -24.16
N PRO A 223 4.76 -23.25 -24.51
CA PRO A 223 5.79 -22.42 -23.86
C PRO A 223 5.57 -20.91 -23.94
N ALA A 224 4.78 -20.44 -24.91
CA ALA A 224 4.44 -19.02 -25.02
C ALA A 224 3.72 -18.48 -23.77
N PHE A 225 3.11 -19.35 -22.96
CA PHE A 225 2.40 -18.99 -21.73
C PHE A 225 3.22 -19.19 -20.45
N ASP A 226 4.50 -19.59 -20.54
CA ASP A 226 5.39 -19.73 -19.38
C ASP A 226 5.49 -18.46 -18.51
N PRO A 227 5.50 -17.23 -19.07
CA PRO A 227 5.48 -16.01 -18.26
C PRO A 227 4.22 -15.89 -17.39
N VAL A 228 3.08 -16.44 -17.82
CA VAL A 228 1.82 -16.44 -17.05
C VAL A 228 1.93 -17.40 -15.87
N ALA A 229 2.51 -18.59 -16.06
CA ALA A 229 2.79 -19.52 -14.97
C ALA A 229 3.73 -18.88 -13.93
N ALA A 230 4.85 -18.29 -14.35
CA ALA A 230 5.78 -17.60 -13.46
C ALA A 230 5.12 -16.42 -12.71
N SER A 231 4.25 -15.66 -13.38
CA SER A 231 3.47 -14.59 -12.75
C SER A 231 2.51 -15.13 -11.69
N SER A 232 1.81 -16.24 -11.97
CA SER A 232 0.88 -16.86 -11.03
C SER A 232 1.57 -17.36 -9.75
N GLU A 233 2.80 -17.86 -9.86
CA GLU A 233 3.60 -18.27 -8.70
C GLU A 233 3.96 -17.09 -7.80
N ARG A 234 4.36 -15.96 -8.39
CA ARG A 234 4.61 -14.71 -7.64
C ARG A 234 3.36 -14.23 -6.92
N LEU A 235 2.19 -14.30 -7.55
CA LEU A 235 0.93 -13.92 -6.92
C LEU A 235 0.55 -14.84 -5.75
N VAL A 236 0.78 -16.16 -5.86
CA VAL A 236 0.57 -17.09 -4.73
C VAL A 236 1.51 -16.76 -3.57
N GLU A 237 2.76 -16.38 -3.85
CA GLU A 237 3.68 -15.96 -2.80
C GLU A 237 3.21 -14.68 -2.10
N VAL A 238 2.70 -13.70 -2.85
CA VAL A 238 2.05 -12.50 -2.28
C VAL A 238 0.85 -12.87 -1.40
N VAL A 239 0.01 -13.84 -1.82
CA VAL A 239 -1.10 -14.37 -1.00
C VAL A 239 -0.59 -14.96 0.32
N ARG A 240 0.50 -15.73 0.30
CA ARG A 240 1.10 -16.30 1.53
C ARG A 240 1.64 -15.21 2.45
N GLN A 241 2.33 -14.21 1.90
CA GLN A 241 2.83 -13.06 2.67
C GLN A 241 1.69 -12.28 3.34
N HIS A 242 0.62 -11.99 2.61
CA HIS A 242 -0.56 -11.32 3.18
C HIS A 242 -1.28 -12.18 4.23
N ALA A 243 -1.37 -13.50 4.04
CA ALA A 243 -1.91 -14.40 5.05
C ALA A 243 -1.08 -14.40 6.35
N ALA A 244 0.25 -14.38 6.23
CA ALA A 244 1.15 -14.24 7.37
C ALA A 244 0.99 -12.87 8.07
N HIS A 245 0.88 -11.79 7.28
CA HIS A 245 0.64 -10.46 7.83
C HIS A 245 -0.70 -10.37 8.56
N HIS A 246 -1.78 -10.95 8.01
CA HIS A 246 -3.07 -11.06 8.68
C HIS A 246 -2.96 -11.80 10.02
N ALA A 247 -2.24 -12.93 10.06
CA ALA A 247 -2.00 -13.66 11.31
C ALA A 247 -1.23 -12.80 12.35
N SER A 248 -0.29 -11.97 11.91
CA SER A 248 0.44 -11.03 12.79
C SER A 248 -0.49 -9.95 13.37
N ILE A 249 -1.44 -9.44 12.58
CA ILE A 249 -2.44 -8.45 13.02
C ILE A 249 -3.40 -9.08 14.02
N GLU A 250 -3.89 -10.30 13.77
CA GLU A 250 -4.74 -11.04 14.70
C GLU A 250 -4.04 -11.28 16.04
N ALA A 251 -2.76 -11.66 16.01
CA ALA A 251 -1.96 -11.80 17.24
C ALA A 251 -1.79 -10.45 17.98
N ALA A 252 -1.62 -9.34 17.25
CA ALA A 252 -1.54 -8.01 17.84
C ALA A 252 -2.87 -7.58 18.47
N LEU A 253 -4.01 -7.82 17.79
CA LEU A 253 -5.35 -7.58 18.31
C LEU A 253 -5.58 -8.34 19.60
N ALA A 254 -5.24 -9.65 19.63
CA ALA A 254 -5.36 -10.49 20.81
C ALA A 254 -4.54 -9.94 22.00
N ARG A 255 -3.30 -9.46 21.77
CA ARG A 255 -2.47 -8.84 22.83
C ARG A 255 -3.06 -7.54 23.37
N THR A 256 -3.70 -6.74 22.51
CA THR A 256 -4.29 -5.45 22.93
C THR A 256 -5.68 -5.58 23.54
N ALA A 257 -6.30 -6.77 23.53
CA ALA A 257 -7.68 -6.98 23.97
C ALA A 257 -7.89 -6.73 25.46
N SER A 258 -6.88 -6.99 26.31
CA SER A 258 -6.95 -6.82 27.76
C SER A 258 -6.59 -5.41 28.25
N MET A 259 -6.17 -4.51 27.35
CA MET A 259 -5.75 -3.16 27.71
C MET A 259 -6.94 -2.20 27.69
N SER A 260 -7.20 -1.52 28.81
CA SER A 260 -8.35 -0.62 29.01
C SER A 260 -8.07 0.86 28.73
N SER A 261 -6.86 1.23 28.33
CA SER A 261 -6.52 2.64 28.04
C SER A 261 -7.17 3.15 26.75
N GLU A 262 -7.43 4.46 26.68
CA GLU A 262 -7.93 5.14 25.47
C GLU A 262 -7.00 4.90 24.26
N SER A 263 -5.68 4.97 24.49
CA SER A 263 -4.65 4.65 23.49
C SER A 263 -4.74 3.20 22.98
N ALA A 264 -5.14 2.24 23.82
CA ALA A 264 -5.36 0.86 23.41
C ALA A 264 -6.66 0.70 22.60
N GLY A 265 -7.67 1.54 22.84
CA GLY A 265 -8.87 1.63 22.01
C GLY A 265 -8.53 2.09 20.58
N ALA A 266 -7.82 3.22 20.45
CA ALA A 266 -7.38 3.75 19.16
C ALA A 266 -6.52 2.74 18.37
N ARG A 267 -5.58 2.08 19.06
CA ARG A 267 -4.73 1.05 18.45
C ARG A 267 -5.53 -0.15 17.94
N ARG A 268 -6.53 -0.62 18.70
CA ARG A 268 -7.42 -1.73 18.28
C ARG A 268 -8.23 -1.37 17.04
N MET A 269 -8.76 -0.15 16.98
CA MET A 269 -9.48 0.35 15.80
C MET A 269 -8.59 0.37 14.56
N SER A 270 -7.37 0.91 14.67
CA SER A 270 -6.39 0.91 13.57
C SER A 270 -6.04 -0.51 13.10
N LEU A 271 -5.78 -1.43 14.03
CA LEU A 271 -5.48 -2.83 13.69
C LEU A 271 -6.67 -3.54 13.03
N SER A 272 -7.90 -3.27 13.47
CA SER A 272 -9.09 -3.84 12.85
C SER A 272 -9.33 -3.31 11.43
N ALA A 273 -9.03 -2.03 11.18
CA ALA A 273 -9.07 -1.45 9.85
C ALA A 273 -8.03 -2.12 8.93
N LYS A 274 -6.77 -2.23 9.39
CA LYS A 274 -5.69 -2.93 8.65
C LYS A 274 -6.04 -4.39 8.36
N ARG A 275 -6.68 -5.08 9.30
CA ARG A 275 -7.17 -6.45 9.07
C ARG A 275 -8.16 -6.52 7.90
N GLY A 276 -9.12 -5.60 7.86
CA GLY A 276 -10.10 -5.51 6.78
C GLY A 276 -9.42 -5.23 5.42
N GLU A 277 -8.47 -4.30 5.40
CA GLU A 277 -7.70 -3.95 4.21
C GLU A 277 -6.89 -5.15 3.67
N VAL A 278 -6.13 -5.85 4.53
CA VAL A 278 -5.34 -7.02 4.13
C VAL A 278 -6.23 -8.14 3.59
N ARG A 279 -7.40 -8.34 4.21
CA ARG A 279 -8.38 -9.31 3.71
C ARG A 279 -8.92 -8.92 2.33
N ALA A 280 -9.25 -7.65 2.10
CA ALA A 280 -9.71 -7.19 0.80
C ALA A 280 -8.63 -7.35 -0.29
N LYS A 281 -7.37 -7.05 0.04
CA LYS A 281 -6.22 -7.29 -0.86
C LYS A 281 -6.06 -8.77 -1.20
N LEU A 282 -6.18 -9.66 -0.20
CA LEU A 282 -6.18 -11.11 -0.42
C LEU A 282 -7.31 -11.55 -1.36
N GLU A 283 -8.55 -11.12 -1.11
CA GLU A 283 -9.71 -11.47 -1.94
C GLU A 283 -9.53 -10.98 -3.39
N SER A 284 -8.97 -9.79 -3.60
CA SER A 284 -8.64 -9.25 -4.92
C SER A 284 -7.60 -10.08 -5.68
N VAL A 285 -6.49 -10.45 -5.03
CA VAL A 285 -5.44 -11.26 -5.67
C VAL A 285 -5.94 -12.66 -6.02
N VAL A 286 -6.73 -13.29 -5.13
CA VAL A 286 -7.35 -14.59 -5.43
C VAL A 286 -8.33 -14.48 -6.59
N GLY A 287 -9.15 -13.43 -6.65
CA GLY A 287 -10.05 -13.16 -7.77
C GLY A 287 -9.32 -13.08 -9.10
N ARG A 288 -8.21 -12.33 -9.16
CA ARG A 288 -7.36 -12.23 -10.36
C ARG A 288 -6.80 -13.59 -10.82
N LEU A 289 -6.37 -14.44 -9.87
CA LEU A 289 -5.88 -15.79 -10.19
C LEU A 289 -6.99 -16.68 -10.76
N GLU A 290 -8.20 -16.62 -10.21
CA GLU A 290 -9.35 -17.39 -10.67
C GLU A 290 -9.85 -16.92 -12.05
N GLU A 291 -9.86 -15.61 -12.28
CA GLU A 291 -10.16 -15.01 -13.59
C GLU A 291 -9.14 -15.47 -14.65
N THR A 292 -7.84 -15.37 -14.33
CA THR A 292 -6.77 -15.83 -15.24
C THR A 292 -6.90 -17.32 -15.56
N ALA A 293 -7.22 -18.16 -14.56
CA ALA A 293 -7.44 -19.58 -14.76
C ALA A 293 -8.62 -19.85 -15.72
N THR A 294 -9.71 -19.09 -15.56
CA THR A 294 -10.91 -19.18 -16.40
C THR A 294 -10.63 -18.74 -17.83
N GLU A 295 -9.89 -17.65 -18.02
CA GLU A 295 -9.50 -17.13 -19.33
C GLU A 295 -8.61 -18.13 -20.09
N LEU A 296 -7.61 -18.72 -19.42
CA LEU A 296 -6.75 -19.74 -20.03
C LEU A 296 -7.51 -21.01 -20.40
N ALA A 297 -8.44 -21.47 -19.55
CA ALA A 297 -9.31 -22.59 -19.88
C ALA A 297 -10.17 -22.29 -21.12
N GLY A 298 -10.68 -21.06 -21.25
CA GLY A 298 -11.37 -20.59 -22.45
C GLY A 298 -10.50 -20.66 -23.71
N ARG A 299 -9.27 -20.12 -23.65
CA ARG A 299 -8.31 -20.17 -24.76
C ARG A 299 -7.94 -21.59 -25.17
N ASN A 300 -7.77 -22.50 -24.21
CA ASN A 300 -7.48 -23.89 -24.49
C ASN A 300 -8.67 -24.56 -25.20
N ALA A 301 -9.89 -24.30 -24.75
CA ALA A 301 -11.11 -24.78 -25.41
C ALA A 301 -11.29 -24.22 -26.85
N ASP A 302 -10.90 -22.97 -27.09
CA ASP A 302 -10.89 -22.38 -28.44
C ASP A 302 -9.84 -23.05 -29.34
N THR A 303 -8.63 -23.27 -28.81
CA THR A 303 -7.54 -23.92 -29.55
C THR A 303 -7.90 -25.37 -29.90
N ALA A 304 -8.54 -26.10 -28.98
CA ALA A 304 -9.03 -27.45 -29.22
C ALA A 304 -10.11 -27.47 -30.32
N ARG A 305 -11.03 -26.49 -30.32
CA ARG A 305 -12.04 -26.34 -31.38
C ARG A 305 -11.42 -26.06 -32.75
N ALA A 306 -10.43 -25.16 -32.81
CA ALA A 306 -9.73 -24.85 -34.06
C ALA A 306 -9.04 -26.10 -34.65
N ARG A 307 -8.32 -26.87 -33.84
CA ARG A 307 -7.70 -28.14 -34.29
C ARG A 307 -8.73 -29.16 -34.78
N GLY A 308 -9.91 -29.20 -34.16
CA GLY A 308 -11.02 -30.04 -34.60
C GLY A 308 -11.54 -29.65 -35.98
N VAL A 309 -11.63 -28.35 -36.27
CA VAL A 309 -12.00 -27.85 -37.60
C VAL A 309 -10.93 -28.22 -38.63
N ASP A 310 -9.64 -28.05 -38.32
CA ASP A 310 -8.55 -28.42 -39.23
C ASP A 310 -8.56 -29.93 -39.54
N ALA A 311 -8.85 -30.77 -38.54
CA ALA A 311 -8.99 -32.21 -38.74
C ALA A 311 -10.16 -32.57 -39.67
N LEU A 312 -11.32 -31.92 -39.50
CA LEU A 312 -12.48 -32.10 -40.38
C LEU A 312 -12.20 -31.62 -41.81
N VAL A 313 -11.47 -30.51 -41.97
CA VAL A 313 -11.05 -30.01 -43.30
C VAL A 313 -10.10 -30.99 -43.97
N ALA A 314 -9.15 -31.57 -43.21
CA ALA A 314 -8.23 -32.58 -43.73
C ALA A 314 -8.95 -33.87 -44.15
N GLU A 315 -9.92 -34.34 -43.35
CA GLU A 315 -10.77 -35.49 -43.67
C GLU A 315 -11.59 -35.22 -44.95
N LEU A 316 -12.25 -34.08 -45.05
CA LEU A 316 -13.02 -33.70 -46.23
C LEU A 316 -12.15 -33.59 -47.50
N ALA A 317 -10.90 -33.12 -47.36
CA ALA A 317 -9.97 -33.05 -48.49
C ALA A 317 -9.56 -34.46 -48.97
N MET A 318 -9.34 -35.40 -48.04
CA MET A 318 -9.07 -36.80 -48.38
C MET A 318 -10.27 -37.47 -49.05
N ASP A 319 -11.48 -37.24 -48.54
CA ASP A 319 -12.71 -37.77 -49.13
C ASP A 319 -12.95 -37.22 -50.54
N LEU A 320 -12.68 -35.92 -50.75
CA LEU A 320 -12.79 -35.28 -52.07
C LEU A 320 -11.77 -35.85 -53.06
N ASP A 321 -10.51 -36.04 -52.65
CA ASP A 321 -9.45 -36.61 -53.47
C ASP A 321 -9.77 -38.06 -53.88
N ALA A 322 -10.32 -38.86 -52.95
CA ALA A 322 -10.79 -40.21 -53.23
C ALA A 322 -11.98 -40.21 -54.22
N ALA A 323 -12.92 -39.27 -54.08
CA ALA A 323 -14.06 -39.15 -54.98
C ALA A 323 -13.63 -38.74 -56.40
N VAL A 324 -12.72 -37.77 -56.53
CA VAL A 324 -12.16 -37.35 -57.82
C VAL A 324 -11.40 -38.49 -58.49
N SER A 325 -10.57 -39.21 -57.74
CA SER A 325 -9.84 -40.37 -58.26
C SER A 325 -10.79 -41.47 -58.78
N ALA A 326 -11.89 -41.73 -58.06
CA ALA A 326 -12.90 -42.71 -58.50
C ALA A 326 -13.65 -42.27 -59.77
N GLU A 327 -13.89 -40.97 -59.95
CA GLU A 327 -14.50 -40.43 -61.18
C GLU A 327 -13.55 -40.55 -62.38
N GLU A 328 -12.25 -40.31 -62.18
CA GLU A 328 -11.23 -40.49 -63.22
C GLU A 328 -11.10 -41.97 -63.67
N GLU A 329 -11.21 -42.92 -62.73
CA GLU A 329 -11.20 -44.35 -63.06
C GLU A 329 -12.43 -44.79 -63.89
N LEU A 330 -13.60 -44.18 -63.66
CA LEU A 330 -14.83 -44.48 -64.42
C LEU A 330 -14.82 -43.89 -65.83
N ALA A 331 -13.98 -42.88 -66.08
CA ALA A 331 -13.88 -42.21 -67.38
C ALA A 331 -12.96 -42.94 -68.38
N LEU A 332 -12.19 -43.95 -67.94
CA LEU A 332 -11.27 -44.78 -68.73
C LEU A 332 -11.95 -46.07 -69.24
#